data_AF-A0AA43INR2-F1
#
_entry.id   AF-A0AA43INR2-F1
#
_cell.length_a   1.000
_cell.length_b   1.000
_cell.length_c   1.000
_cell.angle_alpha   90.00
_cell.angle_beta   90.00
_cell.angle_gamma   90.00
#
_symmetry.space_group_name_H-M   'P 1'
#
loop_
_entity.id
_entity.type
_entity.pdbx_description
1 polymer ?
#
loop_
_entity_poly.entity_id
_entity_poly.type
_entity_poly.pdbx_seq_one_letter_code
_entity_poly.pdbx_strand_id
1 'polypeptide(L)'
;MQRRYGLFDMVVVIGFCATIAAAGLLVMAANGRISISHTAILAIEDEQVVMELDDVRWLQPILGQAIVDQYLLDRRYATDLSLAKVRLAAVSDEYTQLEARPFSYLDSIRASTIRAEPDHATRVQEVMGRAIVQFTQRGVQRGMLPSGGDLLDFNTRMIDQTDDWGQQMDAEFLLNWQANLGRAIVGATQDRTSGSALVQERLGSAIIELATVHFAYDATHLAIEDNLSAATAAAVRLQS
;
A
#
# COMPACT_ATOMS: atom_id res chain seq x y z
N MET A 1 5.46 28.96 15.30
CA MET A 1 6.90 28.66 15.11
C MET A 1 7.14 28.47 13.62
N GLN A 2 7.67 29.49 12.93
CA GLN A 2 7.95 29.43 11.48
C GLN A 2 9.26 28.65 11.26
N ARG A 3 9.17 27.44 10.68
CA ARG A 3 10.35 26.71 10.18
C ARG A 3 10.88 27.47 8.97
N ARG A 4 12.06 28.08 9.13
CA ARG A 4 12.87 28.57 8.01
C ARG A 4 13.34 27.36 7.23
N TYR A 5 12.81 27.17 6.03
CA TYR A 5 13.35 26.21 5.06
C TYR A 5 14.82 26.57 4.80
N GLY A 6 15.71 25.63 5.13
CA GLY A 6 17.14 25.78 4.90
C GLY A 6 17.47 25.63 3.42
N LEU A 7 18.54 26.28 2.96
CA LEU A 7 19.04 26.21 1.58
C LEU A 7 19.15 24.77 1.03
N PHE A 8 19.44 23.80 1.90
CA PHE A 8 19.48 22.38 1.56
C PHE A 8 18.13 21.80 1.12
N ASP A 9 17.02 22.25 1.71
CA ASP A 9 15.68 21.75 1.39
C ASP A 9 15.26 22.21 -0.02
N MET A 10 15.65 23.43 -0.40
CA MET A 10 15.45 23.91 -1.78
C MET A 10 16.29 23.15 -2.80
N VAL A 11 17.53 22.77 -2.47
CA VAL A 11 18.38 21.99 -3.39
C VAL A 11 17.78 20.60 -3.63
N VAL A 12 17.21 19.97 -2.60
CA VAL A 12 16.54 18.66 -2.74
C VAL A 12 15.28 18.78 -3.60
N VAL A 13 14.46 19.83 -3.39
CA VAL A 13 13.26 20.06 -4.21
C VAL A 13 13.61 20.38 -5.66
N ILE A 14 14.63 21.21 -5.90
CA ILE A 14 15.12 21.53 -7.25
C ILE A 14 15.69 20.26 -7.92
N GLY A 15 16.45 19.47 -7.18
CA GLY A 15 16.97 18.17 -7.62
C GLY A 15 15.84 17.24 -8.05
N PHE A 16 14.81 17.08 -7.22
CA PHE A 16 13.67 16.21 -7.49
C PHE A 16 12.86 16.67 -8.72
N CYS A 17 12.63 17.99 -8.86
CA CYS A 17 12.00 18.56 -10.05
C CYS A 17 12.85 18.35 -11.31
N ALA A 18 14.18 18.46 -11.22
CA ALA A 18 15.08 18.22 -12.33
C ALA A 18 15.09 16.74 -12.77
N THR A 19 15.05 15.78 -11.82
CA THR A 19 14.96 14.35 -12.16
C THR A 19 13.63 14.01 -12.83
N ILE A 20 12.51 14.59 -12.37
CA ILE A 20 11.20 14.40 -13.00
C ILE A 20 11.20 15.00 -14.42
N ALA A 21 11.74 16.20 -14.60
CA ALA A 21 11.84 16.83 -15.92
C ALA A 21 12.75 16.04 -16.87
N ALA A 22 13.89 15.54 -16.39
CA ALA A 22 14.80 14.70 -17.16
C ALA A 22 14.15 13.35 -17.54
N ALA A 23 13.42 12.71 -16.61
CA ALA A 23 12.67 11.48 -16.89
C ALA A 23 11.57 11.73 -17.93
N GLY A 24 10.85 12.86 -17.83
CA GLY A 24 9.86 13.27 -18.83
C GLY A 24 10.47 13.47 -20.22
N LEU A 25 11.62 14.17 -20.31
CA LEU A 25 12.35 14.36 -21.56
C LEU A 25 12.88 13.04 -22.15
N LEU A 26 13.34 12.11 -21.31
CA LEU A 26 13.85 10.81 -21.75
C LEU A 26 12.73 9.91 -22.27
N VAL A 27 11.53 9.96 -21.66
CA VAL A 27 10.32 9.31 -22.16
C VAL A 27 9.86 9.94 -23.48
N MET A 28 9.95 11.27 -23.62
CA MET A 28 9.64 11.97 -24.87
C MET A 28 10.62 11.60 -26.00
N ALA A 29 11.90 11.46 -25.68
CA ALA A 29 12.94 11.05 -26.61
C ALA A 29 12.82 9.56 -27.01
N ALA A 30 12.45 8.69 -26.07
CA ALA A 30 12.26 7.26 -26.32
C ALA A 30 10.98 6.97 -27.15
N ASN A 31 9.95 7.80 -27.02
CA ASN A 31 8.69 7.67 -27.76
C ASN A 31 8.67 8.38 -29.12
N GLY A 32 9.80 8.96 -29.56
CA GLY A 32 10.07 9.27 -30.97
C GLY A 32 8.91 9.87 -31.76
N ARG A 33 8.28 10.95 -31.28
CA ARG A 33 7.46 11.84 -32.14
C ARG A 33 7.98 13.26 -32.03
N ILE A 34 9.12 13.48 -32.69
CA ILE A 34 9.50 14.80 -33.17
C ILE A 34 8.60 15.09 -34.38
N SER A 35 7.40 15.61 -34.15
CA SER A 35 6.72 16.39 -35.18
C SER A 35 7.17 17.84 -35.01
N ILE A 36 8.40 18.10 -35.44
CA ILE A 36 8.75 19.42 -35.92
C ILE A 36 7.89 19.61 -37.18
N SER A 37 6.76 20.31 -37.07
CA SER A 37 6.07 20.86 -38.24
C SER A 37 6.93 22.00 -38.79
N HIS A 38 8.02 21.64 -39.44
CA HIS A 38 8.68 22.48 -40.42
C HIS A 38 8.60 21.72 -41.74
N THR A 39 8.19 22.43 -42.78
CA THR A 39 7.95 22.00 -44.18
C THR A 39 6.62 21.33 -44.48
N ALA A 40 5.58 22.17 -44.61
CA ALA A 40 4.63 22.09 -45.72
C ALA A 40 4.14 23.50 -46.10
N ILE A 41 5.08 24.45 -46.17
CA ILE A 41 4.97 25.59 -47.09
C ILE A 41 5.84 25.16 -48.27
N LEU A 42 5.28 25.19 -49.48
CA LEU A 42 5.85 24.75 -50.78
C LEU A 42 5.47 23.33 -51.23
N ALA A 43 4.23 23.21 -51.69
CA ALA A 43 3.91 22.50 -52.93
C ALA A 43 2.57 23.07 -53.45
N ILE A 44 2.65 24.27 -54.01
CA ILE A 44 1.68 24.75 -54.99
C ILE A 44 2.17 24.17 -56.31
N GLU A 45 1.58 23.07 -56.75
CA GLU A 45 1.53 22.73 -58.17
C GLU A 45 0.29 21.87 -58.42
N ASP A 46 -0.78 22.57 -58.79
CA ASP A 46 -1.69 22.21 -59.86
C ASP A 46 -1.99 20.72 -60.08
N GLU A 47 -2.81 20.15 -59.21
CA GLU A 47 -3.71 19.09 -59.62
C GLU A 47 -5.06 19.35 -58.96
N GLN A 48 -5.99 19.92 -59.74
CA GLN A 48 -7.40 20.00 -59.39
C GLN A 48 -7.93 18.57 -59.25
N VAL A 49 -7.78 17.98 -58.06
CA VAL A 49 -8.61 16.86 -57.63
C VAL A 49 -10.00 17.44 -57.43
N VAL A 50 -10.78 17.50 -58.51
CA VAL A 50 -12.22 17.72 -58.46
C VAL A 50 -12.79 16.51 -57.72
N MET A 51 -12.93 16.69 -56.41
CA MET A 51 -13.51 15.72 -55.51
C MET A 51 -15.00 15.62 -55.85
N GLU A 52 -15.39 14.49 -56.44
CA GLU A 52 -16.71 14.22 -57.01
C GLU A 52 -17.81 14.38 -55.93
N LEU A 53 -19.02 14.82 -56.31
CA LEU A 53 -20.15 15.06 -55.37
C LEU A 53 -20.50 13.86 -54.47
N ASP A 54 -20.00 12.65 -54.76
CA ASP A 54 -20.14 11.48 -53.90
C ASP A 54 -19.36 11.62 -52.57
N ASP A 55 -18.30 12.43 -52.50
CA ASP A 55 -17.51 12.63 -51.27
C ASP A 55 -18.26 13.45 -50.20
N VAL A 56 -19.23 14.28 -50.60
CA VAL A 56 -20.10 15.02 -49.67
C VAL A 56 -21.06 14.06 -48.93
N ARG A 57 -21.45 12.96 -49.58
CA ARG A 57 -22.29 11.91 -48.98
C ARG A 57 -21.58 11.12 -47.87
N TRP A 58 -20.25 11.03 -47.95
CA TRP A 58 -19.42 10.36 -46.96
C TRP A 58 -19.08 11.25 -45.75
N LEU A 59 -19.23 12.57 -45.88
CA LEU A 59 -18.91 13.51 -44.80
C LEU A 59 -19.89 13.43 -43.61
N GLN A 60 -21.19 13.36 -43.88
CA GLN A 60 -22.22 13.29 -42.84
C GLN A 60 -22.10 12.04 -41.92
N PRO A 61 -21.85 10.82 -42.45
CA PRO A 61 -21.61 9.67 -41.59
C PRO A 61 -20.29 9.75 -40.81
N ILE A 62 -19.23 10.36 -41.36
CA ILE A 62 -17.94 10.53 -40.64
C ILE A 62 -18.10 11.48 -39.45
N LEU A 63 -18.79 12.63 -39.64
CA LEU A 63 -19.07 13.58 -38.56
C LEU A 63 -20.00 12.97 -37.49
N GLY A 64 -21.05 12.24 -37.92
CA GLY A 64 -21.94 11.53 -37.00
C GLY A 64 -21.21 10.47 -36.17
N GLN A 65 -20.30 9.72 -36.80
CA GLN A 65 -19.47 8.72 -36.13
C GLN A 65 -18.53 9.36 -35.12
N ALA A 66 -17.84 10.46 -35.47
CA ALA A 66 -16.94 11.16 -34.56
C ALA A 66 -17.66 11.72 -33.31
N ILE A 67 -18.90 12.20 -33.46
CA ILE A 67 -19.72 12.67 -32.32
C ILE A 67 -20.10 11.49 -31.40
N VAL A 68 -20.47 10.34 -31.97
CA VAL A 68 -20.78 9.13 -31.20
C VAL A 68 -19.54 8.62 -30.48
N ASP A 69 -18.40 8.59 -31.16
CA ASP A 69 -17.12 8.15 -30.60
C ASP A 69 -16.68 9.06 -29.45
N GLN A 70 -16.85 10.38 -29.58
CA GLN A 70 -16.62 11.35 -28.51
C GLN A 70 -17.53 11.07 -27.30
N TYR A 71 -18.84 10.90 -27.51
CA TYR A 71 -19.77 10.63 -26.42
C TYR A 71 -19.46 9.31 -25.69
N LEU A 72 -19.07 8.27 -26.43
CA LEU A 72 -18.66 6.99 -25.86
C LEU A 72 -17.33 7.12 -25.09
N LEU A 73 -16.38 7.91 -25.61
CA LEU A 73 -15.12 8.21 -24.94
C LEU A 73 -15.37 8.92 -23.60
N ASP A 74 -16.16 9.99 -23.60
CA ASP A 74 -16.51 10.76 -22.39
C ASP A 74 -17.16 9.87 -21.33
N ARG A 75 -18.07 8.99 -21.74
CA ARG A 75 -18.75 8.07 -20.83
C ARG A 75 -17.80 7.03 -20.23
N ARG A 76 -16.90 6.47 -21.03
CA ARG A 76 -15.89 5.51 -20.56
C ARG A 76 -14.93 6.18 -19.61
N TYR A 77 -14.40 7.34 -19.99
CA TYR A 77 -13.53 8.15 -19.15
C TYR A 77 -14.19 8.50 -17.81
N ALA A 78 -15.45 8.97 -17.79
CA ALA A 78 -16.15 9.25 -16.54
C ALA A 78 -16.25 8.02 -15.62
N THR A 79 -16.48 6.84 -16.21
CA THR A 79 -16.58 5.57 -15.48
C THR A 79 -15.22 5.17 -14.91
N ASP A 80 -14.19 5.12 -15.75
CA ASP A 80 -12.83 4.70 -15.36
C ASP A 80 -12.21 5.69 -14.36
N LEU A 81 -12.43 6.98 -14.57
CA LEU A 81 -12.01 8.05 -13.66
C LEU A 81 -12.66 7.90 -12.29
N SER A 82 -13.95 7.58 -12.23
CA SER A 82 -14.65 7.40 -10.96
C SER A 82 -14.07 6.22 -10.16
N LEU A 83 -13.78 5.10 -10.84
CA LEU A 83 -13.19 3.91 -10.24
C LEU A 83 -11.77 4.17 -9.75
N ALA A 84 -10.93 4.81 -10.57
CA ALA A 84 -9.58 5.19 -10.19
C ALA A 84 -9.56 6.14 -8.98
N LYS A 85 -10.46 7.13 -8.94
CA LYS A 85 -10.61 8.04 -7.80
C LYS A 85 -11.02 7.33 -6.51
N VAL A 86 -11.97 6.39 -6.60
CA VAL A 86 -12.39 5.60 -5.43
C VAL A 86 -11.22 4.78 -4.88
N ARG A 87 -10.45 4.12 -5.75
CA ARG A 87 -9.25 3.36 -5.35
C ARG A 87 -8.21 4.25 -4.70
N LEU A 88 -7.89 5.40 -5.32
CA LEU A 88 -6.94 6.36 -4.77
C LEU A 88 -7.39 6.89 -3.41
N ALA A 89 -8.67 7.23 -3.26
CA ALA A 89 -9.22 7.71 -1.99
C ALA A 89 -9.12 6.65 -0.88
N ALA A 90 -9.45 5.39 -1.20
CA ALA A 90 -9.35 4.29 -0.23
C ALA A 90 -7.91 4.08 0.26
N VAL A 91 -6.93 4.05 -0.65
CA VAL A 91 -5.52 3.86 -0.27
C VAL A 91 -4.94 5.10 0.41
N SER A 92 -5.37 6.31 0.02
CA SER A 92 -4.99 7.56 0.68
C SER A 92 -5.50 7.61 2.12
N ASP A 93 -6.71 7.10 2.39
CA ASP A 93 -7.24 7.01 3.74
C ASP A 93 -6.44 6.00 4.57
N GLU A 94 -6.14 4.82 4.02
CA GLU A 94 -5.27 3.82 4.67
C GLU A 94 -3.90 4.41 5.03
N TYR A 95 -3.27 5.14 4.10
CA TYR A 95 -2.00 5.84 4.33
C TYR A 95 -2.12 6.87 5.46
N THR A 96 -3.18 7.69 5.43
CA THR A 96 -3.41 8.73 6.45
C THR A 96 -3.62 8.12 7.84
N GLN A 97 -4.35 7.02 7.94
CA GLN A 97 -4.55 6.30 9.20
C GLN A 97 -3.23 5.75 9.75
N LEU A 98 -2.37 5.23 8.88
CA LEU A 98 -1.03 4.74 9.25
C LEU A 98 -0.09 5.85 9.74
N GLU A 99 -0.18 7.05 9.16
CA GLU A 99 0.58 8.22 9.61
C GLU A 99 0.03 8.81 10.92
N ALA A 100 -1.30 8.84 11.08
CA ALA A 100 -1.95 9.41 12.25
C ALA A 100 -1.60 8.65 13.54
N ARG A 101 -1.27 7.35 13.44
CA ARG A 101 -0.94 6.49 14.58
C ARG A 101 0.41 5.78 14.35
N PRO A 102 1.54 6.50 14.45
CA PRO A 102 2.83 5.96 14.08
C PRO A 102 3.29 4.81 14.98
N PHE A 103 2.79 4.72 16.22
CA PHE A 103 3.20 3.72 17.21
C PHE A 103 2.11 2.70 17.58
N SER A 104 0.95 2.69 16.91
CA SER A 104 -0.15 1.78 17.27
C SER A 104 0.22 0.29 17.12
N TYR A 105 1.17 -0.02 16.25
CA TYR A 105 1.69 -1.38 16.06
C TYR A 105 2.37 -1.95 17.33
N LEU A 106 2.73 -1.10 18.29
CA LEU A 106 3.30 -1.51 19.58
C LEU A 106 2.25 -1.68 20.69
N ASP A 107 0.97 -1.32 20.45
CA ASP A 107 -0.05 -1.33 21.49
C ASP A 107 -0.31 -2.73 22.04
N SER A 108 -0.27 -3.76 21.19
CA SER A 108 -0.39 -5.16 21.60
C SER A 108 0.78 -5.59 22.50
N ILE A 109 2.00 -5.17 22.17
CA ILE A 109 3.22 -5.44 22.95
C ILE A 109 3.16 -4.70 24.29
N ARG A 110 2.70 -3.45 24.29
CA ARG A 110 2.48 -2.69 25.53
C ARG A 110 1.47 -3.42 26.43
N ALA A 111 0.34 -3.85 25.87
CA ALA A 111 -0.69 -4.57 26.60
C ALA A 111 -0.21 -5.94 27.12
N SER A 112 0.65 -6.64 26.38
CA SER A 112 1.26 -7.89 26.85
C SER A 112 2.31 -7.65 27.93
N THR A 113 3.08 -6.56 27.83
CA THR A 113 4.10 -6.17 28.84
C THR A 113 3.46 -5.88 30.18
N ILE A 114 2.34 -5.14 30.20
CA ILE A 114 1.60 -4.83 31.42
C ILE A 114 1.07 -6.11 32.10
N ARG A 115 0.73 -7.13 31.32
CA ARG A 115 0.19 -8.41 31.82
C ARG A 115 1.25 -9.48 32.07
N ALA A 116 2.50 -9.26 31.69
CA ALA A 116 3.52 -10.30 31.67
C ALA A 116 3.81 -10.89 33.05
N GLU A 117 4.01 -10.04 34.05
CA GLU A 117 4.24 -10.46 35.44
C GLU A 117 3.03 -11.18 36.06
N PRO A 118 1.80 -10.63 36.04
CA PRO A 118 0.65 -11.33 36.62
C PRO A 118 0.29 -12.62 35.87
N ASP A 119 0.43 -12.66 34.55
CA ASP A 119 0.23 -13.88 33.76
C ASP A 119 1.30 -14.94 34.09
N HIS A 120 2.54 -14.51 34.30
CA HIS A 120 3.63 -15.39 34.72
C HIS A 120 3.39 -15.96 36.12
N ALA A 121 3.05 -15.12 37.09
CA ALA A 121 2.74 -15.56 38.45
C ALA A 121 1.59 -16.57 38.46
N THR A 122 0.53 -16.29 37.68
CA THR A 122 -0.61 -17.21 37.52
C THR A 122 -0.17 -18.56 36.94
N ARG A 123 0.68 -18.55 35.91
CA ARG A 123 1.21 -19.77 35.28
C ARG A 123 2.09 -20.57 36.25
N VAL A 124 2.93 -19.90 37.05
CA VAL A 124 3.75 -20.56 38.08
C VAL A 124 2.84 -21.25 39.10
N GLN A 125 1.84 -20.55 39.63
CA GLN A 125 0.87 -21.11 40.58
C GLN A 125 0.07 -22.29 39.99
N GLU A 126 -0.31 -22.23 38.71
CA GLU A 126 -0.97 -23.34 38.02
C GLU A 126 -0.06 -24.58 37.94
N VAL A 127 1.21 -24.39 37.55
CA VAL A 127 2.19 -25.47 37.45
C VAL A 127 2.47 -26.07 38.83
N MET A 128 2.68 -25.24 39.85
CA MET A 128 2.88 -25.68 41.23
C MET A 128 1.66 -26.44 41.76
N GLY A 129 0.45 -25.94 41.54
CA GLY A 129 -0.79 -26.62 41.95
C GLY A 129 -0.96 -27.98 41.26
N ARG A 130 -0.67 -28.06 39.95
CA ARG A 130 -0.68 -29.33 39.21
C ARG A 130 0.40 -30.30 39.72
N ALA A 131 1.58 -29.80 40.04
CA ALA A 131 2.68 -30.60 40.60
C ALA A 131 2.26 -31.25 41.92
N ILE A 132 1.68 -30.48 42.85
CA ILE A 132 1.18 -30.96 44.14
C ILE A 132 0.12 -32.04 43.95
N VAL A 133 -0.85 -31.83 43.05
CA VAL A 133 -1.88 -32.84 42.74
C VAL A 133 -1.25 -34.13 42.21
N GLN A 134 -0.30 -34.03 41.29
CA GLN A 134 0.40 -35.20 40.74
C GLN A 134 1.29 -35.91 41.77
N PHE A 135 1.97 -35.17 42.65
CA PHE A 135 2.72 -35.73 43.77
C PHE A 135 1.80 -36.50 44.73
N THR A 136 0.68 -35.89 45.10
CA THR A 136 -0.32 -36.48 45.99
C THR A 136 -0.91 -37.75 45.38
N GLN A 137 -1.33 -37.71 44.11
CA GLN A 137 -1.84 -38.89 43.41
C GLN A 137 -0.83 -40.05 43.40
N ARG A 138 0.45 -39.76 43.14
CA ARG A 138 1.52 -40.76 43.19
C ARG A 138 1.76 -41.28 44.60
N GLY A 139 1.68 -40.43 45.62
CA GLY A 139 1.78 -40.82 47.03
C GLY A 139 0.67 -41.76 47.48
N VAL A 140 -0.58 -41.47 47.10
CA VAL A 140 -1.75 -42.33 47.35
C VAL A 140 -1.58 -43.69 46.68
N GLN A 141 -1.21 -43.72 45.39
CA GLN A 141 -1.00 -44.96 44.64
C GLN A 141 0.11 -45.85 45.24
N ARG A 142 1.12 -45.24 45.87
CA ARG A 142 2.24 -45.96 46.50
C ARG A 142 1.96 -46.38 47.95
N GLY A 143 0.77 -46.11 48.48
CA GLY A 143 0.41 -46.45 49.86
C GLY A 143 1.19 -45.65 50.92
N MET A 144 1.85 -44.55 50.53
CA MET A 144 2.68 -43.71 51.43
C MET A 144 1.86 -42.84 52.40
N LEU A 145 0.54 -42.92 52.33
CA LEU A 145 -0.41 -42.16 53.15
C LEU A 145 -1.35 -43.18 53.84
N PRO A 146 -0.92 -44.01 54.83
CA PRO A 146 -0.91 -43.58 56.25
C PRO A 146 -0.03 -44.42 57.23
N SER A 147 0.81 -43.79 58.06
CA SER A 147 1.04 -44.10 59.51
C SER A 147 2.39 -43.54 60.03
N GLY A 148 2.34 -42.32 60.58
CA GLY A 148 3.31 -41.80 61.58
C GLY A 148 4.81 -41.86 61.23
N GLY A 149 5.31 -40.80 60.59
CA GLY A 149 6.75 -40.58 60.33
C GLY A 149 7.01 -40.10 58.90
N ASP A 150 6.72 -40.96 57.92
CA ASP A 150 6.98 -40.73 56.48
C ASP A 150 6.20 -39.58 55.84
N LEU A 151 5.09 -39.15 56.47
CA LEU A 151 4.20 -38.10 55.95
C LEU A 151 4.85 -36.70 55.98
N LEU A 152 5.67 -36.43 57.01
CA LEU A 152 6.38 -35.17 57.12
C LEU A 152 7.44 -35.08 56.01
N ASP A 153 8.27 -36.11 55.87
CA ASP A 153 9.32 -36.20 54.84
C ASP A 153 8.75 -36.22 53.41
N PHE A 154 7.58 -36.82 53.22
CA PHE A 154 6.86 -36.77 51.96
C PHE A 154 6.40 -35.34 51.63
N ASN A 155 5.76 -34.66 52.59
CA ASN A 155 5.27 -33.28 52.40
C ASN A 155 6.42 -32.30 52.21
N THR A 156 7.50 -32.42 53.00
CA THR A 156 8.71 -31.60 52.84
C THR A 156 9.29 -31.77 51.45
N ARG A 157 9.52 -33.01 50.97
CA ARG A 157 10.03 -33.24 49.61
C ARG A 157 9.11 -32.70 48.52
N MET A 158 7.79 -32.83 48.69
CA MET A 158 6.82 -32.29 47.73
C MET A 158 6.90 -30.76 47.69
N ILE A 159 6.94 -30.10 48.84
CA ILE A 159 7.04 -28.64 48.96
C ILE A 159 8.35 -28.16 48.34
N ASP A 160 9.49 -28.72 48.75
CA ASP A 160 10.81 -28.35 48.28
C ASP A 160 10.90 -28.49 46.75
N GLN A 161 10.45 -29.63 46.22
CA GLN A 161 10.51 -29.87 44.77
C GLN A 161 9.55 -28.98 43.97
N THR A 162 8.39 -28.64 44.53
CA THR A 162 7.44 -27.73 43.89
C THR A 162 7.97 -26.29 43.93
N ASP A 163 8.63 -25.90 45.01
CA ASP A 163 9.27 -24.59 45.16
C ASP A 163 10.46 -24.45 44.20
N ASP A 164 11.31 -25.48 44.09
CA ASP A 164 12.41 -25.54 43.11
C ASP A 164 11.90 -25.34 41.67
N TRP A 165 10.77 -25.95 41.31
CA TRP A 165 10.15 -25.75 39.99
C TRP A 165 9.65 -24.32 39.79
N GLY A 166 9.04 -23.72 40.82
CA GLY A 166 8.63 -22.31 40.80
C GLY A 166 9.83 -21.38 40.60
N GLN A 167 10.89 -21.56 41.40
CA GLN A 167 12.11 -20.77 41.32
C GLN A 167 12.81 -20.92 39.96
N GLN A 168 12.83 -22.12 39.39
CA GLN A 168 13.38 -22.34 38.05
C GLN A 168 12.58 -21.58 36.98
N MET A 169 11.25 -21.62 37.03
CA MET A 169 10.40 -20.89 36.10
C MET A 169 10.57 -19.37 36.23
N ASP A 170 10.72 -18.86 37.47
CA ASP A 170 10.97 -17.44 37.73
C ASP A 170 12.35 -17.03 37.18
N ALA A 171 13.39 -17.83 37.40
CA ALA A 171 14.71 -17.59 36.85
C ALA A 171 14.71 -17.58 35.31
N GLU A 172 14.04 -18.55 34.68
CA GLU A 172 13.90 -18.62 33.22
C GLU A 172 13.14 -17.41 32.67
N PHE A 173 12.09 -16.95 33.37
CA PHE A 173 11.36 -15.75 32.98
C PHE A 173 12.26 -14.51 33.05
N LEU A 174 12.94 -14.28 34.17
CA LEU A 174 13.82 -13.12 34.36
C LEU A 174 14.96 -13.10 33.34
N LEU A 175 15.55 -14.25 33.02
CA LEU A 175 16.64 -14.37 32.06
C LEU A 175 16.19 -14.06 30.62
N ASN A 176 14.98 -14.46 30.23
CA ASN A 176 14.52 -14.37 28.85
C ASN A 176 13.61 -13.17 28.57
N TRP A 177 13.07 -12.52 29.60
CA TRP A 177 12.04 -11.49 29.48
C TRP A 177 12.45 -10.35 28.53
N GLN A 178 13.60 -9.73 28.80
CA GLN A 178 14.09 -8.59 28.01
C GLN A 178 14.40 -8.98 26.56
N ALA A 179 15.00 -10.16 26.35
CA ALA A 179 15.30 -10.66 25.01
C ALA A 179 14.01 -10.96 24.21
N ASN A 180 12.98 -11.51 24.85
CA ASN A 180 11.69 -11.78 24.23
C ASN A 180 10.95 -10.49 23.87
N LEU A 181 10.94 -9.51 24.78
CA LEU A 181 10.37 -8.19 24.52
C LEU A 181 11.09 -7.50 23.37
N GLY A 182 12.44 -7.53 23.36
CA GLY A 182 13.25 -6.99 22.27
C GLY A 182 12.91 -7.63 20.92
N ARG A 183 12.80 -8.96 20.86
CA ARG A 183 12.39 -9.67 19.64
C ARG A 183 10.98 -9.29 19.18
N ALA A 184 10.03 -9.16 20.10
CA ALA A 184 8.66 -8.76 19.78
C ALA A 184 8.62 -7.34 19.20
N ILE A 185 9.36 -6.40 19.80
CA ILE A 185 9.45 -5.01 19.31
C ILE A 185 10.08 -4.99 17.91
N VAL A 186 11.22 -5.66 17.73
CA VAL A 186 11.91 -5.71 16.42
C VAL A 186 11.01 -6.32 15.35
N GLY A 187 10.33 -7.43 15.65
CA GLY A 187 9.39 -8.06 14.72
C GLY A 187 8.25 -7.12 14.35
N ALA A 188 7.60 -6.50 15.33
CA ALA A 188 6.50 -5.58 15.06
C ALA A 188 6.96 -4.32 14.29
N THR A 189 8.18 -3.82 14.53
CA THR A 189 8.77 -2.73 13.75
C THR A 189 9.03 -3.15 12.30
N GLN A 190 9.58 -4.35 12.07
CA GLN A 190 9.80 -4.88 10.72
C GLN A 190 8.48 -5.07 9.96
N ASP A 191 7.45 -5.59 10.64
CA ASP A 191 6.11 -5.73 10.10
C ASP A 191 5.51 -4.37 9.73
N ARG A 192 5.66 -3.36 10.61
CA ARG A 192 5.20 -1.99 10.34
C ARG A 192 5.91 -1.36 9.14
N THR A 193 7.22 -1.55 9.00
CA THR A 193 7.99 -1.05 7.86
C THR A 193 7.52 -1.71 6.57
N SER A 194 7.37 -3.04 6.57
CA SER A 194 6.91 -3.79 5.40
C SER A 194 5.49 -3.40 4.99
N GLY A 195 4.58 -3.26 5.95
CA GLY A 195 3.22 -2.77 5.70
C GLY A 195 3.19 -1.35 5.15
N SER A 196 4.06 -0.46 5.64
CA SER A 196 4.17 0.91 5.12
C SER A 196 4.61 0.94 3.66
N ALA A 197 5.60 0.12 3.31
CA ALA A 197 6.12 0.03 1.95
C ALA A 197 5.03 -0.46 0.98
N LEU A 198 4.26 -1.47 1.39
CA LEU A 198 3.14 -1.99 0.62
C LEU A 198 2.05 -0.94 0.37
N VAL A 199 1.69 -0.15 1.40
CA VAL A 199 0.69 0.92 1.23
C VAL A 199 1.22 2.03 0.33
N GLN A 200 2.50 2.37 0.44
CA GLN A 200 3.14 3.33 -0.47
C GLN A 200 3.16 2.84 -1.92
N GLU A 201 3.45 1.56 -2.15
CA GLU A 201 3.40 0.93 -3.46
C GLU A 201 1.99 1.01 -4.06
N ARG A 202 0.97 0.64 -3.27
CA ARG A 202 -0.45 0.73 -3.68
C ARG A 202 -0.87 2.15 -3.99
N LEU A 203 -0.41 3.13 -3.20
CA LEU A 203 -0.69 4.54 -3.42
C LEU A 203 -0.07 5.00 -4.76
N GLY A 204 1.19 4.65 -4.99
CA GLY A 204 1.87 4.92 -6.26
C GLY A 204 1.16 4.28 -7.45
N SER A 205 0.75 3.02 -7.32
CA SER A 205 -0.02 2.31 -8.36
C SER A 205 -1.36 2.98 -8.64
N ALA A 206 -2.09 3.44 -7.62
CA ALA A 206 -3.37 4.12 -7.80
C ALA A 206 -3.21 5.49 -8.46
N ILE A 207 -2.13 6.22 -8.16
CA ILE A 207 -1.79 7.48 -8.83
C ILE A 207 -1.45 7.23 -10.31
N ILE A 208 -0.66 6.19 -10.59
CA ILE A 208 -0.34 5.81 -11.97
C ILE A 208 -1.62 5.41 -12.72
N GLU A 209 -2.50 4.60 -12.12
CA GLU A 209 -3.78 4.22 -12.71
C GLU A 209 -4.61 5.47 -13.08
N LEU A 210 -4.78 6.41 -12.16
CA LEU A 210 -5.47 7.68 -12.41
C LEU A 210 -4.83 8.47 -13.56
N ALA A 211 -3.50 8.58 -13.57
CA ALA A 211 -2.77 9.27 -14.63
C ALA A 211 -2.95 8.57 -15.99
N THR A 212 -2.90 7.24 -16.03
CA THR A 212 -3.10 6.48 -17.27
C THR A 212 -4.48 6.67 -17.86
N VAL A 213 -5.53 6.76 -17.02
CA VAL A 213 -6.89 7.08 -17.47
C VAL A 213 -6.96 8.46 -18.11
N HIS A 214 -6.33 9.47 -17.50
CA HIS A 214 -6.24 10.83 -18.06
C HIS A 214 -5.48 10.85 -19.39
N PHE A 215 -4.28 10.26 -19.44
CA PHE A 215 -3.46 10.23 -20.66
C PHE A 215 -4.16 9.49 -21.81
N ALA A 216 -4.85 8.38 -21.53
CA ALA A 216 -5.59 7.63 -22.55
C ALA A 216 -6.77 8.43 -23.10
N TYR A 217 -7.49 9.15 -22.22
CA TYR A 217 -8.56 10.06 -22.64
C TYR A 217 -8.02 11.18 -23.52
N ASP A 218 -7.01 11.92 -23.05
CA ASP A 218 -6.45 13.07 -23.78
C ASP A 218 -5.91 12.67 -25.17
N ALA A 219 -5.20 11.54 -25.25
CA ALA A 219 -4.66 11.04 -26.52
C ALA A 219 -5.77 10.67 -27.52
N THR A 220 -6.87 10.06 -27.04
CA THR A 220 -7.99 9.67 -27.90
C THR A 220 -8.85 10.87 -28.29
N HIS A 221 -9.04 11.81 -27.36
CA HIS A 221 -9.75 13.07 -27.58
C HIS A 221 -9.08 13.89 -28.68
N LEU A 222 -7.76 14.08 -28.60
CA LEU A 222 -6.99 14.81 -29.62
C LEU A 222 -7.12 14.16 -31.01
N ALA A 223 -7.12 12.83 -31.09
CA ALA A 223 -7.32 12.13 -32.36
C ALA A 223 -8.73 12.36 -32.95
N ILE A 224 -9.76 12.42 -32.11
CA ILE A 224 -11.13 12.73 -32.52
C ILE A 224 -11.23 14.20 -32.98
N GLU A 225 -10.62 15.13 -32.25
CA GLU A 225 -10.58 16.56 -32.62
C GLU A 225 -9.86 16.80 -33.95
N ASP A 226 -8.72 16.14 -34.17
CA ASP A 226 -7.98 16.21 -35.44
C ASP A 226 -8.87 15.71 -36.60
N ASN A 227 -9.56 14.58 -36.44
CA ASN A 227 -10.47 14.04 -37.46
C ASN A 227 -11.68 14.95 -37.72
N LEU A 228 -12.26 15.56 -36.67
CA LEU A 228 -13.35 16.54 -36.80
C LEU A 228 -12.88 17.80 -37.53
N SER A 229 -11.70 18.31 -37.19
CA SER A 229 -11.12 19.50 -37.83
C SER A 229 -10.81 19.25 -39.32
N ALA A 230 -10.26 18.09 -39.66
CA ALA A 230 -9.99 17.69 -41.04
C ALA A 230 -11.29 17.54 -41.85
N ALA A 231 -12.31 16.90 -41.27
CA ALA A 231 -13.62 16.75 -41.91
C ALA A 231 -14.32 18.11 -42.14
N THR A 232 -14.31 19.00 -41.14
CA THR A 232 -14.89 20.33 -41.28
C THR A 232 -14.15 21.19 -42.30
N ALA A 233 -12.82 21.13 -42.36
CA ALA A 233 -12.03 21.82 -43.37
C ALA A 233 -12.33 21.33 -44.80
N ALA A 234 -12.51 20.01 -44.98
CA ALA A 234 -12.93 19.44 -46.27
C ALA A 234 -14.34 19.91 -46.66
N ALA A 235 -15.27 19.97 -45.70
CA ALA A 235 -16.63 20.46 -45.90
C ALA A 235 -16.68 21.92 -46.38
N VAL A 236 -15.86 22.79 -45.78
CA VAL A 236 -15.78 24.21 -46.15
C VAL A 236 -15.21 24.39 -47.56
N ARG A 237 -14.18 23.61 -47.93
CA ARG A 237 -13.60 23.64 -49.28
C ARG A 237 -14.57 23.15 -50.37
N LEU A 238 -15.51 22.28 -50.03
CA LEU A 238 -16.57 21.81 -50.93
C LEU A 238 -17.68 22.85 -51.18
N GLN A 239 -17.80 23.88 -50.32
CA GLN A 239 -18.82 24.92 -50.42
C GLN A 239 -18.32 26.22 -51.10
N SER A 240 -17.01 26.37 -51.30
CA SER A 240 -16.34 27.50 -51.97
C SER A 240 -16.08 27.21 -53.44
#